data_AF-A0A7S3H6B1-F1
#
_entry.id   AF-A0A7S3H6B1-F1
#
_cell.length_a   1.000
_cell.length_b   1.000
_cell.length_c   1.000
_cell.angle_alpha   90.00
_cell.angle_beta   90.00
_cell.angle_gamma   90.00
#
_symmetry.space_group_name_H-M   'P 1'
#
loop_
_entity.id
_entity.type
_entity.pdbx_description
1 polymer ?
#
loop_
_entity_poly.entity_id
_entity_poly.type
_entity_poly.pdbx_seq_one_letter_code
_entity_poly.pdbx_strand_id
1 'polypeptide(L)'
;VKFARAQMTMLRSVIFCLLAVGAYSVEVGDKVKKDPVSYGFQAGNANGEVCSYQGTCAVDYVEGVCVSVSSGCCTGKLTSGLCPGSSDIKCCTSNGCSTPFGSGTCLQTSLCTGTSYPGYCTGPGDLQCCVGGTPPVPPTPTTAEYGVDVSTDMSAESASCLAASGNTYVIPRGYCSDGTIDHRVCSTLTTAYNAGVKTRDTYLFPCPTCSISADEQMKTLLNHLNTNCKEAWSGRVWLDIEGTQYWTGNTDNNRVWYQALVDACRNNGVTCGVYSSASQW
;
A
#
# COMPACT_ATOMS: atom_id res chain seq x y z
N VAL A 1 25.29 -24.94 46.87
CA VAL A 1 24.86 -24.73 48.28
C VAL A 1 25.19 -23.28 48.68
N LYS A 2 24.56 -22.73 49.73
CA LYS A 2 24.74 -21.37 50.27
C LYS A 2 26.23 -21.07 50.56
N PHE A 3 26.72 -19.83 50.48
CA PHE A 3 26.37 -18.70 51.37
C PHE A 3 26.54 -17.30 50.75
N ALA A 4 26.04 -16.28 51.45
CA ALA A 4 26.08 -14.87 51.04
C ALA A 4 26.24 -13.91 52.24
N ARG A 5 26.79 -12.72 51.99
CA ARG A 5 26.65 -11.42 52.70
C ARG A 5 27.54 -10.39 51.95
N ALA A 6 27.37 -9.06 51.97
CA ALA A 6 26.34 -8.05 52.31
C ALA A 6 27.10 -6.75 52.71
N GLN A 7 26.39 -5.65 53.04
CA GLN A 7 26.86 -4.25 53.18
C GLN A 7 26.92 -3.53 51.80
N MET A 8 26.15 -2.48 51.45
CA MET A 8 25.56 -1.33 52.19
C MET A 8 26.66 -0.28 52.54
N THR A 9 26.50 1.05 52.42
CA THR A 9 25.43 1.89 53.02
C THR A 9 25.49 3.39 52.57
N MET A 10 24.33 4.04 52.29
CA MET A 10 24.03 5.52 52.44
C MET A 10 24.71 6.61 51.57
N LEU A 11 24.25 7.89 51.44
CA LEU A 11 22.91 8.58 51.54
C LEU A 11 23.02 10.12 51.25
N ARG A 12 21.86 10.79 51.08
CA ARG A 12 21.54 12.26 51.18
C ARG A 12 21.75 13.08 49.89
N SER A 13 20.83 13.91 49.35
CA SER A 13 19.52 14.51 49.74
C SER A 13 19.54 15.88 50.48
N VAL A 14 19.07 16.93 49.77
CA VAL A 14 18.34 18.16 50.21
C VAL A 14 17.86 18.89 48.91
N ILE A 15 16.66 19.45 48.67
CA ILE A 15 15.36 19.69 49.36
C ILE A 15 15.08 21.16 49.81
N PHE A 16 14.24 21.86 49.03
CA PHE A 16 13.47 23.10 49.32
C PHE A 16 14.28 24.43 49.49
N CYS A 17 13.70 25.65 49.37
CA CYS A 17 12.28 26.08 49.35
C CYS A 17 11.99 27.26 48.37
N LEU A 18 10.73 27.70 48.30
CA LEU A 18 10.18 28.77 47.45
C LEU A 18 10.58 30.20 47.90
N LEU A 19 10.39 31.18 47.01
CA LEU A 19 9.36 32.22 47.21
C LEU A 19 8.97 32.89 45.88
N ALA A 20 7.82 33.58 45.85
CA ALA A 20 7.24 34.18 44.64
C ALA A 20 6.73 35.61 44.90
N VAL A 21 6.77 36.45 43.86
CA VAL A 21 6.05 37.73 43.79
C VAL A 21 5.40 37.80 42.40
N GLY A 22 4.10 38.08 42.35
CA GLY A 22 3.35 38.20 41.09
C GLY A 22 3.13 39.65 40.67
N ALA A 23 2.95 39.87 39.38
CA ALA A 23 2.36 41.08 38.82
C ALA A 23 1.25 40.67 37.85
N TYR A 24 0.04 41.18 38.06
CA TYR A 24 -1.10 41.00 37.16
C TYR A 24 -1.26 42.24 36.28
N SER A 25 -1.31 42.04 34.97
CA SER A 25 -1.85 43.01 34.02
C SER A 25 -2.67 42.24 32.99
N VAL A 26 -3.92 42.64 32.79
CA VAL A 26 -4.82 42.06 31.78
C VAL A 26 -5.26 43.18 30.85
N GLU A 27 -4.88 43.07 29.58
CA GLU A 27 -5.54 43.75 28.47
C GLU A 27 -5.89 42.72 27.40
N VAL A 28 -6.98 42.95 26.69
CA VAL A 28 -7.59 42.01 25.74
C VAL A 28 -7.46 42.58 24.33
N GLY A 29 -6.89 41.81 23.40
CA GLY A 29 -6.69 42.23 22.02
C GLY A 29 -6.11 41.12 21.14
N ASP A 30 -6.98 40.48 20.38
CA ASP A 30 -6.77 39.61 19.21
C ASP A 30 -5.33 39.19 18.85
N LYS A 31 -4.94 38.00 19.34
CA LYS A 31 -3.80 37.27 18.77
C LYS A 31 -4.20 36.61 17.45
N VAL A 32 -4.03 37.35 16.35
CA VAL A 32 -3.92 36.75 15.01
C VAL A 32 -2.84 35.66 15.06
N LYS A 33 -3.22 34.40 14.83
CA LYS A 33 -2.25 33.32 14.70
C LYS A 33 -1.43 33.55 13.44
N LYS A 34 -0.10 33.46 13.55
CA LYS A 34 0.76 33.25 12.39
C LYS A 34 0.61 31.81 11.94
N ASP A 35 -0.38 31.57 11.08
CA ASP A 35 -0.36 30.38 10.25
C ASP A 35 0.85 30.46 9.30
N PRO A 36 1.55 29.35 9.01
CA PRO A 36 2.65 29.36 8.06
C PRO A 36 2.09 29.53 6.64
N VAL A 37 2.14 30.75 6.12
CA VAL A 37 1.75 31.07 4.74
C VAL A 37 2.71 30.37 3.78
N SER A 38 2.33 29.17 3.34
CA SER A 38 2.94 28.50 2.21
C SER A 38 2.56 29.25 0.94
N TYR A 39 3.51 29.94 0.34
CA TYR A 39 3.36 30.49 -1.01
C TYR A 39 3.40 29.36 -2.04
N GLY A 40 2.31 28.59 -2.11
CA GLY A 40 2.05 27.65 -3.19
C GLY A 40 1.80 28.42 -4.48
N PHE A 41 2.71 28.27 -5.46
CA PHE A 41 2.48 28.80 -6.80
C PHE A 41 1.33 28.03 -7.45
N GLN A 42 0.15 28.68 -7.53
CA GLN A 42 -1.00 28.12 -8.22
C GLN A 42 -0.81 28.21 -9.75
N ALA A 43 -0.23 27.16 -10.32
CA ALA A 43 -0.33 26.90 -11.75
C ALA A 43 -1.74 26.37 -12.06
N GLY A 44 -2.72 27.27 -12.16
CA GLY A 44 -3.98 26.98 -12.85
C GLY A 44 -3.76 26.88 -14.36
N ASN A 45 -4.60 26.14 -15.06
CA ASN A 45 -4.57 26.15 -16.52
C ASN A 45 -5.16 27.46 -17.11
N ALA A 46 -5.16 27.60 -18.44
CA ALA A 46 -5.70 28.78 -19.12
C ALA A 46 -7.20 29.05 -18.86
N ASN A 47 -7.93 28.08 -18.30
CA ASN A 47 -9.36 28.17 -17.95
C ASN A 47 -9.58 28.43 -16.44
N GLY A 48 -8.51 28.46 -15.63
CA GLY A 48 -8.59 28.58 -14.17
C GLY A 48 -8.92 27.29 -13.43
N GLU A 49 -8.98 26.14 -14.11
CA GLU A 49 -9.14 24.84 -13.45
C GLU A 49 -7.83 24.44 -12.73
N VAL A 50 -7.95 23.91 -11.52
CA VAL A 50 -6.84 23.49 -10.67
C VAL A 50 -6.58 22.01 -10.91
N CYS A 51 -5.33 21.66 -11.27
CA CYS A 51 -4.97 20.28 -11.54
C CYS A 51 -5.20 19.34 -10.35
N SER A 52 -6.20 18.48 -10.49
CA SER A 52 -6.49 17.42 -9.54
C SER A 52 -5.57 16.21 -9.75
N TYR A 53 -5.25 15.55 -8.64
CA TYR A 53 -4.49 14.31 -8.58
C TYR A 53 -5.32 13.26 -7.84
N GLN A 54 -5.32 12.01 -8.32
CA GLN A 54 -6.10 10.91 -7.72
C GLN A 54 -5.27 9.66 -7.39
N GLY A 55 -3.95 9.67 -7.63
CA GLY A 55 -3.05 8.55 -7.39
C GLY A 55 -2.07 8.30 -8.53
N THR A 56 -1.25 7.26 -8.41
CA THR A 56 -0.42 6.74 -9.50
C THR A 56 -1.19 5.74 -10.36
N CYS A 57 -0.61 5.42 -11.51
CA CYS A 57 -1.10 4.43 -12.47
C CYS A 57 0.06 3.93 -13.33
N ALA A 58 -0.08 2.79 -13.98
CA ALA A 58 0.93 2.27 -14.90
C ALA A 58 0.32 1.83 -16.23
N VAL A 59 1.02 2.11 -17.33
CA VAL A 59 0.65 1.69 -18.70
C VAL A 59 1.84 0.93 -19.28
N ASP A 60 1.70 -0.36 -19.58
CA ASP A 60 2.77 -1.17 -20.18
C ASP A 60 4.11 -1.10 -19.37
N TYR A 61 4.01 -1.16 -18.03
CA TYR A 61 5.10 -0.95 -17.04
C TYR A 61 5.70 0.48 -16.99
N VAL A 62 5.14 1.44 -17.72
CA VAL A 62 5.47 2.86 -17.59
C VAL A 62 4.59 3.50 -16.51
N GLU A 63 5.21 3.89 -15.39
CA GLU A 63 4.56 4.66 -14.32
C GLU A 63 4.08 6.03 -14.81
N GLY A 64 2.98 6.48 -14.22
CA GLY A 64 2.30 7.73 -14.54
C GLY A 64 1.43 8.23 -13.38
N VAL A 65 0.77 9.37 -13.60
CA VAL A 65 -0.06 10.05 -12.60
C VAL A 65 -1.49 10.20 -13.08
N CYS A 66 -2.45 9.93 -12.18
CA CYS A 66 -3.87 10.11 -12.42
C CYS A 66 -4.28 11.56 -12.26
N VAL A 67 -4.57 12.23 -13.39
CA VAL A 67 -4.80 13.68 -13.45
C VAL A 67 -6.01 14.03 -14.33
N SER A 68 -6.62 15.18 -14.06
CA SER A 68 -7.70 15.76 -14.88
C SER A 68 -7.20 16.14 -16.28
N VAL A 69 -8.02 15.83 -17.30
CA VAL A 69 -7.73 16.13 -18.71
C VAL A 69 -8.33 17.47 -19.14
N SER A 70 -9.52 17.87 -18.67
CA SER A 70 -10.08 19.22 -18.87
C SER A 70 -9.14 20.30 -18.30
N SER A 71 -8.55 19.99 -17.15
CA SER A 71 -7.56 20.83 -16.48
C SER A 71 -6.20 20.87 -17.21
N GLY A 72 -5.99 20.06 -18.26
CA GLY A 72 -4.78 20.11 -19.09
C GLY A 72 -3.50 19.62 -18.40
N CYS A 73 -3.63 18.77 -17.38
CA CYS A 73 -2.55 18.41 -16.44
C CYS A 73 -1.52 17.40 -16.98
N CYS A 74 -1.59 17.08 -18.27
CA CYS A 74 -0.75 16.08 -18.91
C CYS A 74 -0.12 16.63 -20.19
N THR A 75 1.22 16.63 -20.24
CA THR A 75 1.98 16.90 -21.47
C THR A 75 2.36 15.63 -22.23
N GLY A 76 2.14 14.46 -21.63
CA GLY A 76 2.53 13.13 -22.14
C GLY A 76 1.38 12.28 -22.73
N LYS A 77 1.53 10.96 -22.67
CA LYS A 77 0.56 9.97 -23.18
C LYS A 77 -0.57 9.75 -22.16
N LEU A 78 -1.78 10.11 -22.54
CA LEU A 78 -3.01 9.85 -21.78
C LEU A 78 -3.58 8.45 -22.07
N THR A 79 -3.90 7.69 -21.03
CA THR A 79 -4.58 6.39 -21.12
C THR A 79 -5.81 6.36 -20.18
N SER A 80 -6.98 6.04 -20.73
CA SER A 80 -8.25 5.94 -19.99
C SER A 80 -8.35 4.65 -19.17
N GLY A 81 -9.18 4.63 -18.12
CA GLY A 81 -9.58 3.40 -17.41
C GLY A 81 -8.55 2.82 -16.43
N LEU A 82 -7.43 3.50 -16.21
CA LEU A 82 -6.35 3.08 -15.29
C LEU A 82 -6.27 3.97 -14.04
N CYS A 83 -7.32 4.74 -13.76
CA CYS A 83 -7.39 5.71 -12.68
C CYS A 83 -8.78 5.72 -12.04
N PRO A 84 -8.88 5.80 -10.70
CA PRO A 84 -10.17 5.96 -10.02
C PRO A 84 -10.71 7.39 -10.22
N GLY A 85 -12.03 7.51 -10.28
CA GLY A 85 -12.72 8.81 -10.34
C GLY A 85 -13.68 8.93 -11.52
N SER A 86 -13.80 10.14 -12.07
CA SER A 86 -14.57 10.42 -13.28
C SER A 86 -13.78 10.06 -14.55
N SER A 87 -14.48 9.99 -15.69
CA SER A 87 -13.86 9.76 -17.02
C SER A 87 -12.93 10.88 -17.51
N ASP A 88 -12.87 11.99 -16.78
CA ASP A 88 -11.88 13.06 -16.98
C ASP A 88 -10.52 12.73 -16.35
N ILE A 89 -10.49 11.92 -15.29
CA ILE A 89 -9.24 11.48 -14.66
C ILE A 89 -8.64 10.36 -15.50
N LYS A 90 -7.41 10.57 -16.00
CA LYS A 90 -6.71 9.60 -16.85
C LYS A 90 -5.26 9.44 -16.44
N CYS A 91 -4.68 8.31 -16.81
CA CYS A 91 -3.30 8.02 -16.54
C CYS A 91 -2.41 8.80 -17.51
N CYS A 92 -1.66 9.76 -16.97
CA CYS A 92 -0.65 10.51 -17.72
C CYS A 92 0.72 9.86 -17.54
N THR A 93 1.21 9.19 -18.60
CA THR A 93 2.57 8.65 -18.68
C THR A 93 3.47 9.59 -19.49
N SER A 94 4.78 9.57 -19.22
CA SER A 94 5.75 10.49 -19.86
C SER A 94 5.45 11.98 -19.61
N ASN A 95 4.96 12.35 -18.42
CA ASN A 95 4.64 13.74 -18.05
C ASN A 95 5.93 14.54 -17.79
N GLY A 96 6.53 15.06 -18.87
CA GLY A 96 7.84 15.72 -18.84
C GLY A 96 7.83 17.12 -18.24
N CYS A 97 8.94 17.51 -17.62
CA CYS A 97 9.17 18.82 -17.02
C CYS A 97 10.59 19.32 -17.27
N SER A 98 10.81 20.64 -17.16
CA SER A 98 12.09 21.29 -17.43
C SER A 98 12.45 22.26 -16.31
N THR A 99 13.67 22.15 -15.79
CA THR A 99 14.22 23.02 -14.73
C THR A 99 15.53 23.66 -15.20
N PRO A 100 16.03 24.72 -14.53
CA PRO A 100 17.38 25.25 -14.74
C PRO A 100 18.52 24.24 -14.49
N PHE A 101 18.23 23.11 -13.84
CA PHE A 101 19.18 22.06 -13.47
C PHE A 101 19.07 20.81 -14.35
N GLY A 102 18.13 20.79 -15.31
CA GLY A 102 17.91 19.69 -16.24
C GLY A 102 16.42 19.40 -16.50
N SER A 103 16.18 18.58 -17.52
CA SER A 103 14.87 17.98 -17.81
C SER A 103 14.59 16.80 -16.89
N GLY A 104 13.32 16.57 -16.57
CA GLY A 104 12.87 15.50 -15.68
C GLY A 104 11.46 14.99 -15.98
N THR A 105 10.91 14.21 -15.06
CA THR A 105 9.51 13.74 -15.09
C THR A 105 8.78 14.22 -13.85
N CYS A 106 7.52 14.66 -13.99
CA CYS A 106 6.67 14.99 -12.85
C CYS A 106 6.26 13.73 -12.09
N LEU A 107 6.80 13.56 -10.87
CA LEU A 107 6.58 12.41 -9.99
C LEU A 107 6.29 12.89 -8.58
N GLN A 108 5.67 12.05 -7.74
CA GLN A 108 5.65 12.32 -6.30
C GLN A 108 7.09 12.32 -5.75
N THR A 109 7.39 13.20 -4.79
CA THR A 109 8.71 13.26 -4.13
C THR A 109 9.14 11.93 -3.52
N SER A 110 8.18 11.12 -3.05
CA SER A 110 8.38 9.74 -2.54
C SER A 110 8.80 8.72 -3.60
N LEU A 111 8.57 9.00 -4.89
CA LEU A 111 8.87 8.13 -6.03
C LEU A 111 10.08 8.65 -6.83
N CYS A 112 10.58 9.85 -6.53
CA CYS A 112 11.74 10.40 -7.20
C CYS A 112 13.03 9.77 -6.66
N THR A 113 13.74 9.03 -7.52
CA THR A 113 15.05 8.44 -7.22
C THR A 113 16.21 9.43 -7.32
N GLY A 114 15.97 10.63 -7.87
CA GLY A 114 16.94 11.71 -8.07
C GLY A 114 16.61 12.94 -7.24
N THR A 115 16.84 14.13 -7.80
CA THR A 115 16.52 15.40 -7.11
C THR A 115 15.13 15.90 -7.53
N SER A 116 14.26 16.12 -6.55
CA SER A 116 12.94 16.73 -6.76
C SER A 116 13.03 18.26 -6.75
N TYR A 117 12.45 18.91 -7.75
CA TYR A 117 12.36 20.37 -7.85
C TYR A 117 10.89 20.84 -7.83
N PRO A 118 10.46 21.60 -6.79
CA PRO A 118 9.10 22.09 -6.68
C PRO A 118 8.79 23.23 -7.67
N GLY A 119 7.52 23.40 -8.03
CA GLY A 119 7.05 24.50 -8.90
C GLY A 119 7.24 24.29 -10.40
N TYR A 120 7.86 23.19 -10.82
CA TYR A 120 8.08 22.83 -12.23
C TYR A 120 7.07 21.79 -12.77
N CYS A 121 6.01 21.52 -12.01
CA CYS A 121 4.94 20.57 -12.32
C CYS A 121 3.58 21.14 -11.91
N THR A 122 2.55 20.90 -12.72
CA THR A 122 1.19 21.37 -12.46
C THR A 122 0.41 20.32 -11.65
N GLY A 123 0.08 20.62 -10.39
CA GLY A 123 -0.59 19.66 -9.50
C GLY A 123 -0.38 19.99 -8.01
N PRO A 124 -0.51 18.99 -7.11
CA PRO A 124 -0.27 19.19 -5.68
C PRO A 124 1.22 19.35 -5.36
N GLY A 125 1.55 19.92 -4.20
CA GLY A 125 2.93 20.30 -3.85
C GLY A 125 3.93 19.16 -3.65
N ASP A 126 3.46 17.91 -3.55
CA ASP A 126 4.27 16.70 -3.56
C ASP A 126 4.57 16.18 -4.97
N LEU A 127 3.85 16.63 -6.01
CA LEU A 127 4.17 16.38 -7.42
C LEU A 127 5.25 17.37 -7.86
N GLN A 128 6.47 16.88 -8.05
CA GLN A 128 7.66 17.71 -8.32
C GLN A 128 8.44 17.18 -9.52
N CYS A 129 9.26 18.04 -10.12
CA CYS A 129 10.05 17.64 -11.27
C CYS A 129 11.26 16.83 -10.80
N CYS A 130 11.24 15.53 -11.04
CA CYS A 130 12.33 14.63 -10.71
C CYS A 130 13.40 14.69 -11.81
N VAL A 131 14.56 15.24 -11.49
CA VAL A 131 15.70 15.41 -12.40
C VAL A 131 16.85 14.52 -11.93
N GLY A 132 17.53 13.86 -12.88
CA GLY A 132 18.62 12.92 -12.60
C GLY A 132 18.18 11.56 -12.04
N GLY A 133 16.91 11.41 -11.67
CA GLY A 133 16.27 10.12 -11.38
C GLY A 133 15.24 9.79 -12.45
N THR A 134 15.17 8.54 -12.86
CA THR A 134 13.99 8.00 -13.55
C THR A 134 12.89 7.74 -12.51
N PRO A 135 11.63 7.51 -12.92
CA PRO A 135 10.77 6.64 -12.14
C PRO A 135 11.55 5.33 -11.83
N PRO A 136 11.35 4.68 -10.68
CA PRO A 136 11.87 3.34 -10.48
C PRO A 136 11.18 2.42 -11.48
N VAL A 137 11.81 2.17 -12.63
CA VAL A 137 11.34 1.18 -13.60
C VAL A 137 11.27 -0.14 -12.84
N PRO A 138 10.07 -0.73 -12.64
CA PRO A 138 9.97 -2.03 -11.99
C PRO A 138 10.84 -2.98 -12.79
N PRO A 139 11.83 -3.66 -12.18
CA PRO A 139 12.90 -4.31 -12.91
C PRO A 139 12.29 -5.30 -13.90
N THR A 140 12.41 -4.98 -15.21
CA THR A 140 11.68 -5.69 -16.26
C THR A 140 11.93 -7.19 -16.10
N PRO A 141 10.91 -8.00 -15.78
CA PRO A 141 11.12 -9.40 -15.47
C PRO A 141 11.55 -10.12 -16.75
N THR A 142 12.87 -10.30 -16.90
CA THR A 142 13.50 -10.93 -18.08
C THR A 142 13.07 -12.38 -18.27
N THR A 143 12.50 -12.97 -17.22
CA THR A 143 11.69 -14.18 -17.24
C THR A 143 10.40 -13.91 -16.47
N ALA A 144 9.25 -14.06 -17.12
CA ALA A 144 7.99 -14.24 -16.40
C ALA A 144 8.00 -15.63 -15.73
N GLU A 145 7.57 -15.70 -14.47
CA GLU A 145 7.44 -16.97 -13.73
C GLU A 145 5.98 -17.45 -13.76
N TYR A 146 5.79 -18.76 -13.96
CA TYR A 146 4.47 -19.39 -14.08
C TYR A 146 4.07 -20.13 -12.79
N GLY A 147 2.76 -20.32 -12.60
CA GLY A 147 2.17 -21.02 -11.48
C GLY A 147 0.66 -21.04 -11.53
N VAL A 148 0.03 -21.48 -10.43
CA VAL A 148 -1.43 -21.64 -10.33
C VAL A 148 -1.97 -21.17 -8.97
N ASP A 149 -3.11 -20.49 -8.98
CA ASP A 149 -4.01 -20.41 -7.83
C ASP A 149 -4.92 -21.65 -7.79
N VAL A 150 -5.41 -22.02 -6.59
CA VAL A 150 -6.35 -23.15 -6.41
C VAL A 150 -7.29 -22.95 -5.22
N SER A 151 -8.52 -23.46 -5.31
CA SER A 151 -9.50 -23.48 -4.21
C SER A 151 -9.88 -24.91 -3.76
N THR A 152 -9.07 -25.90 -4.16
CA THR A 152 -9.21 -27.33 -3.87
C THR A 152 -7.86 -27.92 -3.45
N ASP A 153 -7.85 -29.08 -2.79
CA ASP A 153 -6.60 -29.76 -2.44
C ASP A 153 -5.75 -30.08 -3.67
N MET A 154 -4.45 -29.83 -3.57
CA MET A 154 -3.45 -30.28 -4.54
C MET A 154 -2.88 -31.64 -4.14
N SER A 155 -2.89 -32.61 -5.06
CA SER A 155 -2.26 -33.93 -4.84
C SER A 155 -0.73 -33.85 -4.98
N ALA A 156 -0.02 -34.84 -4.43
CA ALA A 156 1.45 -34.90 -4.50
C ALA A 156 1.94 -35.04 -5.95
N GLU A 157 1.19 -35.75 -6.79
CA GLU A 157 1.45 -35.93 -8.22
C GLU A 157 1.24 -34.61 -8.97
N SER A 158 0.16 -33.88 -8.66
CA SER A 158 -0.10 -32.55 -9.23
C SER A 158 0.99 -31.54 -8.87
N ALA A 159 1.40 -31.49 -7.60
CA ALA A 159 2.46 -30.60 -7.14
C ALA A 159 3.83 -30.96 -7.75
N SER A 160 4.15 -32.25 -7.85
CA SER A 160 5.38 -32.73 -8.50
C SER A 160 5.38 -32.41 -9.99
N CYS A 161 4.24 -32.54 -10.67
CA CYS A 161 4.08 -32.18 -12.08
C CYS A 161 4.24 -30.66 -12.30
N LEU A 162 3.65 -29.85 -11.43
CA LEU A 162 3.76 -28.38 -11.44
C LEU A 162 5.24 -27.94 -11.38
N ALA A 163 5.97 -28.44 -10.38
CA ALA A 163 7.40 -28.14 -10.16
C ALA A 163 8.29 -28.69 -11.29
N ALA A 164 8.08 -29.94 -11.72
CA ALA A 164 8.85 -30.55 -12.82
C ALA A 164 8.63 -29.85 -14.17
N SER A 165 7.46 -29.23 -14.37
CA SER A 165 7.15 -28.41 -15.54
C SER A 165 7.75 -27.00 -15.48
N GLY A 166 8.56 -26.67 -14.47
CA GLY A 166 9.23 -25.38 -14.31
C GLY A 166 8.35 -24.26 -13.73
N ASN A 167 7.12 -24.56 -13.31
CA ASN A 167 6.29 -23.60 -12.58
C ASN A 167 6.84 -23.44 -11.15
N THR A 168 6.82 -22.21 -10.66
CA THR A 168 7.46 -21.83 -9.41
C THR A 168 6.48 -21.31 -8.37
N TYR A 169 5.25 -20.94 -8.76
CA TYR A 169 4.22 -20.42 -7.85
C TYR A 169 3.06 -21.39 -7.63
N VAL A 170 2.59 -21.46 -6.39
CA VAL A 170 1.23 -21.88 -6.03
C VAL A 170 0.58 -20.85 -5.09
N ILE A 171 -0.72 -20.61 -5.25
CA ILE A 171 -1.50 -19.68 -4.42
C ILE A 171 -2.84 -20.31 -4.02
N PRO A 172 -2.88 -21.27 -3.06
CA PRO A 172 -4.14 -21.77 -2.52
C PRO A 172 -4.98 -20.67 -1.86
N ARG A 173 -6.32 -20.79 -1.93
CA ARG A 173 -7.22 -20.01 -1.08
C ARG A 173 -6.94 -20.32 0.38
N GLY A 174 -6.84 -19.28 1.20
CA GLY A 174 -6.70 -19.37 2.66
C GLY A 174 -7.94 -18.91 3.43
N TYR A 175 -8.71 -17.99 2.84
CA TYR A 175 -9.91 -17.43 3.44
C TYR A 175 -11.04 -17.32 2.41
N CYS A 176 -12.26 -17.57 2.85
CA CYS A 176 -13.46 -17.67 2.03
C CYS A 176 -14.36 -16.43 2.18
N SER A 177 -15.12 -16.13 1.13
CA SER A 177 -16.09 -15.03 1.05
C SER A 177 -17.31 -15.18 1.99
N ASP A 178 -17.32 -16.19 2.85
CA ASP A 178 -18.30 -16.44 3.92
C ASP A 178 -17.76 -16.12 5.33
N GLY A 179 -16.51 -15.65 5.43
CA GLY A 179 -15.86 -15.34 6.71
C GLY A 179 -15.13 -16.53 7.36
N THR A 180 -14.84 -17.60 6.62
CA THR A 180 -14.18 -18.82 7.15
C THR A 180 -12.78 -19.07 6.56
N ILE A 181 -11.99 -19.90 7.25
CA ILE A 181 -10.73 -20.45 6.71
C ILE A 181 -11.04 -21.52 5.66
N ASP A 182 -10.35 -21.48 4.52
CA ASP A 182 -10.33 -22.63 3.62
C ASP A 182 -9.41 -23.71 4.22
N HIS A 183 -10.00 -24.78 4.74
CA HIS A 183 -9.31 -25.87 5.44
C HIS A 183 -8.24 -26.59 4.59
N ARG A 184 -8.22 -26.35 3.27
CA ARG A 184 -7.29 -26.96 2.30
C ARG A 184 -6.03 -26.13 2.05
N VAL A 185 -5.91 -24.97 2.71
CA VAL A 185 -4.75 -24.08 2.56
C VAL A 185 -3.47 -24.77 3.02
N CYS A 186 -3.45 -25.31 4.24
CA CYS A 186 -2.26 -25.91 4.80
C CYS A 186 -1.93 -27.29 4.22
N SER A 187 -2.91 -28.08 3.76
CA SER A 187 -2.64 -29.31 2.98
C SER A 187 -1.94 -28.96 1.67
N THR A 188 -2.52 -28.04 0.89
CA THR A 188 -1.98 -27.62 -0.42
C THR A 188 -0.60 -26.97 -0.31
N LEU A 189 -0.41 -26.04 0.64
CA LEU A 189 0.91 -25.43 0.90
C LEU A 189 1.97 -26.48 1.23
N THR A 190 1.64 -27.44 2.11
CA THR A 190 2.58 -28.48 2.55
C THR A 190 2.91 -29.44 1.40
N THR A 191 1.94 -29.85 0.60
CA THR A 191 2.17 -30.69 -0.60
C THR A 191 3.07 -29.98 -1.62
N ALA A 192 2.84 -28.70 -1.88
CA ALA A 192 3.65 -27.91 -2.81
C ALA A 192 5.07 -27.64 -2.28
N TYR A 193 5.22 -27.41 -0.97
CA TYR A 193 6.52 -27.32 -0.29
C TYR A 193 7.32 -28.62 -0.45
N ASN A 194 6.70 -29.77 -0.16
CA ASN A 194 7.33 -31.09 -0.30
C ASN A 194 7.71 -31.43 -1.76
N ALA A 195 6.98 -30.89 -2.74
CA ALA A 195 7.29 -31.02 -4.17
C ALA A 195 8.36 -30.02 -4.68
N GLY A 196 8.84 -29.10 -3.83
CA GLY A 196 9.88 -28.13 -4.20
C GLY A 196 9.38 -26.91 -4.99
N VAL A 197 8.08 -26.62 -5.01
CA VAL A 197 7.53 -25.38 -5.60
C VAL A 197 8.12 -24.17 -4.87
N LYS A 198 8.70 -23.20 -5.60
CA LYS A 198 9.57 -22.15 -5.02
C LYS A 198 8.85 -21.06 -4.22
N THR A 199 7.62 -20.75 -4.58
CA THR A 199 6.75 -19.77 -3.92
C THR A 199 5.38 -20.42 -3.67
N ARG A 200 4.96 -20.38 -2.42
CA ARG A 200 3.69 -20.90 -1.93
C ARG A 200 3.04 -19.81 -1.09
N ASP A 201 2.29 -18.94 -1.76
CA ASP A 201 1.54 -17.85 -1.13
C ASP A 201 0.12 -18.33 -0.81
N THR A 202 -0.77 -17.43 -0.42
CA THR A 202 -2.20 -17.75 -0.30
C THR A 202 -3.05 -16.53 -0.62
N TYR A 203 -4.32 -16.72 -0.97
CA TYR A 203 -5.24 -15.61 -1.18
C TYR A 203 -6.37 -15.56 -0.14
N LEU A 204 -6.76 -14.33 0.21
CA LEU A 204 -7.86 -14.00 1.10
C LEU A 204 -9.01 -13.47 0.23
N PHE A 205 -10.07 -14.28 0.06
CA PHE A 205 -11.34 -13.81 -0.50
C PHE A 205 -12.12 -13.13 0.64
N PRO A 206 -12.27 -11.79 0.65
CA PRO A 206 -12.87 -11.08 1.76
C PRO A 206 -14.38 -11.29 1.82
N CYS A 207 -14.93 -11.19 3.02
CA CYS A 207 -16.37 -11.05 3.23
C CYS A 207 -16.69 -9.64 3.78
N PRO A 208 -16.78 -8.59 2.93
CA PRO A 208 -17.06 -7.22 3.38
C PRO A 208 -18.52 -7.03 3.88
N THR A 209 -19.38 -8.01 3.60
CA THR A 209 -20.78 -8.08 4.05
C THR A 209 -20.96 -8.89 5.35
N CYS A 210 -19.90 -9.55 5.84
CA CYS A 210 -19.90 -10.24 7.13
C CYS A 210 -19.76 -9.24 8.30
N SER A 211 -20.14 -9.67 9.50
CA SER A 211 -19.91 -8.93 10.75
C SER A 211 -18.45 -8.95 11.24
N ILE A 212 -17.55 -9.65 10.54
CA ILE A 212 -16.12 -9.78 10.86
C ILE A 212 -15.35 -8.64 10.18
N SER A 213 -14.60 -7.84 10.94
CA SER A 213 -13.81 -6.72 10.40
C SER A 213 -12.66 -7.22 9.52
N ALA A 214 -12.22 -6.41 8.55
CA ALA A 214 -11.11 -6.77 7.65
C ALA A 214 -9.81 -7.16 8.38
N ASP A 215 -9.52 -6.50 9.51
CA ASP A 215 -8.40 -6.83 10.41
C ASP A 215 -8.57 -8.19 11.09
N GLU A 216 -9.78 -8.56 11.52
CA GLU A 216 -10.02 -9.87 12.13
C GLU A 216 -10.06 -11.00 11.08
N GLN A 217 -10.52 -10.74 9.85
CA GLN A 217 -10.40 -11.67 8.72
C GLN A 217 -8.92 -11.97 8.42
N MET A 218 -8.09 -10.92 8.33
CA MET A 218 -6.64 -11.04 8.15
C MET A 218 -5.96 -11.78 9.31
N LYS A 219 -6.26 -11.41 10.56
CA LYS A 219 -5.72 -12.09 11.76
C LYS A 219 -6.11 -13.57 11.80
N THR A 220 -7.36 -13.90 11.48
CA THR A 220 -7.82 -15.30 11.44
C THR A 220 -6.99 -16.12 10.45
N LEU A 221 -6.77 -15.60 9.23
CA LEU A 221 -5.91 -16.24 8.24
C LEU A 221 -4.46 -16.37 8.72
N LEU A 222 -3.84 -15.29 9.18
CA LEU A 222 -2.44 -15.28 9.61
C LEU A 222 -2.20 -16.19 10.82
N ASN A 223 -3.12 -16.21 11.79
CA ASN A 223 -3.04 -17.13 12.92
C ASN A 223 -3.12 -18.59 12.46
N HIS A 224 -4.03 -18.92 11.54
CA HIS A 224 -4.13 -20.28 10.99
C HIS A 224 -2.83 -20.71 10.29
N LEU A 225 -2.28 -19.87 9.39
CA LEU A 225 -1.05 -20.17 8.66
C LEU A 225 0.16 -20.31 9.60
N ASN A 226 0.35 -19.35 10.51
CA ASN A 226 1.48 -19.36 11.45
C ASN A 226 1.41 -20.52 12.47
N THR A 227 0.22 -21.03 12.80
CA THR A 227 0.07 -22.18 13.69
C THR A 227 0.20 -23.52 12.98
N ASN A 228 -0.34 -23.68 11.76
CA ASN A 228 -0.55 -25.00 11.16
C ASN A 228 0.38 -25.33 9.98
N CYS A 229 0.94 -24.34 9.28
CA CYS A 229 1.81 -24.60 8.11
C CYS A 229 2.89 -23.52 7.89
N LYS A 230 3.48 -23.02 8.99
CA LYS A 230 4.44 -21.89 8.97
C LYS A 230 5.63 -22.07 8.04
N GLU A 231 6.17 -23.30 7.94
CA GLU A 231 7.35 -23.60 7.12
C GLU A 231 7.03 -23.69 5.63
N ALA A 232 5.78 -24.03 5.28
CA ALA A 232 5.33 -24.17 3.90
C ALA A 232 4.85 -22.84 3.29
N TRP A 233 4.32 -21.92 4.10
CA TRP A 233 3.87 -20.59 3.66
C TRP A 233 5.01 -19.59 3.47
N SER A 234 4.95 -18.82 2.37
CA SER A 234 6.07 -17.95 1.92
C SER A 234 6.01 -16.51 2.44
N GLY A 235 4.99 -16.13 3.21
CA GLY A 235 4.90 -14.82 3.87
C GLY A 235 4.12 -13.72 3.13
N ARG A 236 3.52 -14.02 1.97
CA ARG A 236 2.59 -13.11 1.26
C ARG A 236 1.15 -13.61 1.31
N VAL A 237 0.21 -12.66 1.33
CA VAL A 237 -1.22 -12.87 1.11
C VAL A 237 -1.65 -12.05 -0.13
N TRP A 238 -2.47 -12.62 -1.00
CA TRP A 238 -3.10 -11.90 -2.10
C TRP A 238 -4.54 -11.53 -1.71
N LEU A 239 -4.90 -10.26 -1.83
CA LEU A 239 -6.26 -9.79 -1.58
C LEU A 239 -7.08 -10.03 -2.86
N ASP A 240 -8.08 -10.90 -2.78
CA ASP A 240 -8.90 -11.32 -3.91
C ASP A 240 -10.14 -10.42 -4.03
N ILE A 241 -10.07 -9.44 -4.93
CA ILE A 241 -11.05 -8.34 -5.06
C ILE A 241 -11.90 -8.57 -6.30
N GLU A 242 -12.84 -9.51 -6.22
CA GLU A 242 -13.79 -9.82 -7.29
C GLU A 242 -15.24 -10.00 -6.82
N GLY A 243 -16.14 -10.18 -7.78
CA GLY A 243 -17.54 -10.57 -7.60
C GLY A 243 -18.37 -9.53 -6.87
N THR A 244 -18.91 -8.54 -7.60
CA THR A 244 -19.73 -7.44 -7.03
C THR A 244 -20.86 -7.90 -6.08
N GLN A 245 -21.37 -9.13 -6.24
CA GLN A 245 -22.35 -9.77 -5.34
C GLN A 245 -21.86 -10.03 -3.90
N TYR A 246 -20.55 -10.08 -3.65
CA TYR A 246 -19.96 -10.26 -2.31
C TYR A 246 -19.78 -8.93 -1.55
N TRP A 247 -19.86 -7.80 -2.27
CA TRP A 247 -19.57 -6.45 -1.79
C TRP A 247 -20.84 -5.69 -1.37
N THR A 248 -20.70 -4.51 -0.75
CA THR A 248 -21.82 -3.83 -0.07
C THR A 248 -22.80 -3.14 -1.02
N GLY A 249 -22.68 -3.33 -2.34
CA GLY A 249 -23.43 -2.62 -3.37
C GLY A 249 -23.17 -1.09 -3.45
N ASN A 250 -22.19 -0.57 -2.70
CA ASN A 250 -21.90 0.87 -2.64
C ASN A 250 -20.38 1.11 -2.71
N THR A 251 -19.94 1.89 -3.69
CA THR A 251 -18.52 2.08 -4.00
C THR A 251 -17.74 2.75 -2.87
N ASP A 252 -18.32 3.68 -2.12
CA ASP A 252 -17.61 4.41 -1.07
C ASP A 252 -17.49 3.57 0.22
N ASN A 253 -18.52 2.80 0.56
CA ASN A 253 -18.44 1.76 1.59
C ASN A 253 -17.40 0.68 1.23
N ASN A 254 -17.37 0.24 -0.04
CA ASN A 254 -16.37 -0.70 -0.54
C ASN A 254 -14.95 -0.13 -0.41
N ARG A 255 -14.72 1.15 -0.76
CA ARG A 255 -13.43 1.84 -0.59
C ARG A 255 -12.99 1.92 0.87
N VAL A 256 -13.88 2.29 1.78
CA VAL A 256 -13.59 2.36 3.22
C VAL A 256 -13.24 0.98 3.78
N TRP A 257 -14.00 -0.05 3.40
CA TRP A 257 -13.75 -1.43 3.85
C TRP A 257 -12.44 -1.98 3.27
N TYR A 258 -12.19 -1.77 1.98
CA TYR A 258 -10.94 -2.18 1.32
C TYR A 258 -9.71 -1.46 1.90
N GLN A 259 -9.82 -0.17 2.22
CA GLN A 259 -8.76 0.55 2.92
C GLN A 259 -8.44 -0.09 4.27
N ALA A 260 -9.46 -0.51 5.04
CA ALA A 260 -9.26 -1.25 6.28
C ALA A 260 -8.59 -2.62 6.08
N LEU A 261 -8.79 -3.30 4.94
CA LEU A 261 -8.08 -4.53 4.58
C LEU A 261 -6.60 -4.28 4.21
N VAL A 262 -6.32 -3.20 3.48
CA VAL A 262 -4.94 -2.76 3.18
C VAL A 262 -4.21 -2.36 4.46
N ASP A 263 -4.89 -1.70 5.40
CA ASP A 263 -4.31 -1.38 6.71
C ASP A 263 -4.17 -2.62 7.61
N ALA A 264 -5.05 -3.61 7.51
CA ALA A 264 -4.88 -4.91 8.16
C ALA A 264 -3.58 -5.61 7.74
N CYS A 265 -3.19 -5.55 6.47
CA CYS A 265 -1.89 -6.06 6.01
C CYS A 265 -0.72 -5.40 6.76
N ARG A 266 -0.76 -4.06 6.86
CA ARG A 266 0.28 -3.25 7.51
C ARG A 266 0.34 -3.52 9.01
N ASN A 267 -0.81 -3.50 9.68
CA ASN A 267 -0.95 -3.68 11.13
C ASN A 267 -0.49 -5.07 11.60
N ASN A 268 -0.71 -6.10 10.79
CA ASN A 268 -0.29 -7.47 11.08
C ASN A 268 1.07 -7.85 10.45
N GLY A 269 1.79 -6.89 9.87
CA GLY A 269 3.16 -7.07 9.36
C GLY A 269 3.31 -8.03 8.18
N VAL A 270 2.24 -8.29 7.42
CA VAL A 270 2.26 -9.21 6.27
C VAL A 270 2.42 -8.44 4.95
N THR A 271 3.17 -9.01 4.02
CA THR A 271 3.26 -8.47 2.66
C THR A 271 2.00 -8.84 1.89
N CYS A 272 1.24 -7.86 1.42
CA CYS A 272 0.07 -8.09 0.58
C CYS A 272 0.36 -7.84 -0.91
N GLY A 273 -0.30 -8.62 -1.77
CA GLY A 273 -0.57 -8.29 -3.18
C GLY A 273 -2.07 -8.08 -3.38
N VAL A 274 -2.47 -7.58 -4.55
CA VAL A 274 -3.88 -7.41 -4.93
C VAL A 274 -4.13 -8.20 -6.20
N TYR A 275 -5.21 -8.98 -6.22
CA TYR A 275 -5.76 -9.62 -7.41
C TYR A 275 -7.15 -9.02 -7.68
N SER A 276 -7.38 -8.65 -8.93
CA SER A 276 -8.68 -8.23 -9.45
C SER A 276 -8.63 -8.23 -10.98
N SER A 277 -9.77 -8.03 -11.64
CA SER A 277 -9.83 -7.75 -13.07
C SER A 277 -10.30 -6.33 -13.32
N ALA A 278 -9.92 -5.74 -14.47
CA ALA A 278 -10.25 -4.37 -14.85
C ALA A 278 -11.77 -4.10 -15.07
N SER A 279 -12.64 -5.07 -14.79
CA SER A 279 -14.10 -4.93 -14.78
C SER A 279 -14.73 -5.13 -13.39
N GLN A 280 -13.95 -5.50 -12.38
CA GLN A 280 -14.38 -5.62 -10.97
C GLN A 280 -13.79 -4.52 -10.07
N TRP A 281 -12.70 -3.88 -10.50
CA TRP A 281 -11.99 -2.80 -9.83
C TRP A 281 -12.60 -1.40 -10.10
#